data_AF-A0A0Q9EQN6-F1
#
_entry.id   AF-A0A0Q9EQN6-F1
#
_cell.length_a   1.000
_cell.length_b   1.000
_cell.length_c   1.000
_cell.angle_alpha   90.00
_cell.angle_beta   90.00
_cell.angle_gamma   90.00
#
_symmetry.space_group_name_H-M   'P 1'
#
loop_
_entity.id
_entity.type
_entity.pdbx_description
1 polymer ?
#
loop_
_entity_poly.entity_id
_entity_poly.type
_entity_poly.pdbx_seq_one_letter_code
_entity_poly.pdbx_strand_id
1 'polypeptide(L)'
;MRSDDPEDHYPLYPLGMLRRHGLIGAQDLAERLPDWTERQLRDAFWPAYRSIRETEAELEQVSGIDGGERVMLLNGLPIFVSEDIWNFQVLAGPELMDRLVAALAHPRPPRT
;
A
#
# COMPACT_ATOMS: atom_id res chain seq x y z
N MET A 1 -11.97 10.24 19.34
CA MET A 1 -12.34 9.09 20.19
C MET A 1 -11.39 7.96 19.85
N ARG A 2 -10.67 7.41 20.83
CA ARG A 2 -9.98 6.11 20.65
C ARG A 2 -11.07 5.04 20.63
N SER A 3 -11.04 4.19 19.63
CA SER A 3 -11.92 3.03 19.52
C SER A 3 -11.33 1.92 20.39
N ASP A 4 -12.15 1.28 21.23
CA ASP A 4 -11.80 0.14 22.07
C ASP A 4 -12.08 -1.19 21.33
N ASP A 5 -12.06 -1.17 20.00
CA ASP A 5 -12.27 -2.36 19.18
C ASP A 5 -11.03 -3.26 19.31
N PRO A 6 -11.15 -4.53 19.75
CA PRO A 6 -10.01 -5.43 19.83
C PRO A 6 -9.24 -5.55 18.51
N GLU A 7 -9.88 -5.38 17.35
CA GLU A 7 -9.23 -5.36 16.04
C GLU A 7 -8.27 -4.16 15.85
N ASP A 8 -8.41 -3.11 16.66
CA ASP A 8 -7.46 -1.99 16.72
C ASP A 8 -6.20 -2.31 17.55
N HIS A 9 -6.23 -3.39 18.33
CA HIS A 9 -5.20 -3.77 19.30
C HIS A 9 -4.45 -5.07 18.97
N TYR A 10 -5.00 -5.93 18.11
CA TYR A 10 -4.32 -7.18 17.70
C TYR A 10 -3.58 -6.99 16.36
N PRO A 11 -2.23 -7.06 16.35
CA PRO A 11 -1.41 -6.83 15.17
C PRO A 11 -1.53 -7.90 14.08
N LEU A 12 -2.35 -8.94 14.30
CA LEU A 12 -2.57 -10.02 13.32
C LEU A 12 -3.51 -9.60 12.18
N TYR A 13 -4.20 -8.46 12.31
CA TYR A 13 -5.08 -7.95 11.25
C TYR A 13 -4.86 -6.45 11.07
N PRO A 14 -4.50 -5.96 9.86
CA PRO A 14 -4.22 -4.55 9.61
C PRO A 14 -5.47 -3.65 9.69
N LEU A 15 -6.64 -4.20 10.03
CA LEU A 15 -7.91 -3.49 9.96
C LEU A 15 -7.93 -2.22 10.81
N GLY A 16 -7.39 -2.25 12.03
CA GLY A 16 -7.33 -1.06 12.86
C GLY A 16 -6.41 0.02 12.30
N MET A 17 -5.31 -0.39 11.67
CA MET A 17 -4.41 0.52 10.96
C MET A 17 -5.10 1.14 9.75
N LEU A 18 -5.80 0.35 8.93
CA LEU A 18 -6.60 0.84 7.82
C LEU A 18 -7.68 1.83 8.29
N ARG A 19 -8.36 1.54 9.40
CA ARG A 19 -9.39 2.40 9.98
C ARG A 19 -8.84 3.74 10.44
N ARG A 20 -7.72 3.75 11.18
CA ARG A 20 -7.07 4.98 11.66
C ARG A 20 -6.66 5.93 10.53
N HIS A 21 -6.29 5.37 9.38
CA HIS A 21 -5.80 6.12 8.22
C HIS A 21 -6.83 6.28 7.09
N GLY A 22 -8.09 5.92 7.34
CA GLY A 22 -9.19 6.13 6.39
C GLY A 22 -9.11 5.26 5.13
N LEU A 23 -8.48 4.09 5.24
CA LEU A 23 -8.27 3.13 4.13
C LEU A 23 -9.26 1.96 4.14
N ILE A 24 -10.28 1.99 5.02
CA ILE A 24 -11.37 1.01 4.98
C ILE A 24 -12.17 1.19 3.69
N GLY A 25 -12.29 0.13 2.90
CA GLY A 25 -12.93 0.17 1.59
C GLY A 25 -12.09 0.90 0.52
N ALA A 26 -10.81 1.16 0.78
CA ALA A 26 -9.86 1.58 -0.24
C ALA A 26 -9.73 0.51 -1.35
N GLN A 27 -9.27 0.94 -2.51
CA GLN A 27 -9.09 0.04 -3.64
C GLN A 27 -7.85 -0.83 -3.44
N ASP A 28 -7.93 -2.08 -3.88
CA ASP A 28 -6.78 -2.98 -3.95
C ASP A 28 -6.12 -2.91 -5.33
N LEU A 29 -4.79 -2.76 -5.34
CA LEU A 29 -4.01 -2.69 -6.58
C LEU A 29 -4.14 -3.97 -7.42
N ALA A 30 -4.23 -5.15 -6.79
CA ALA A 30 -4.39 -6.42 -7.49
C ALA A 30 -5.74 -6.50 -8.22
N GLU A 31 -6.81 -5.96 -7.64
CA GLU A 31 -8.13 -5.88 -8.28
C GLU A 31 -8.13 -4.93 -9.49
N ARG A 32 -7.27 -3.91 -9.49
CA ARG A 32 -7.12 -2.96 -10.60
C ARG A 32 -6.26 -3.48 -11.73
N LEU A 33 -5.48 -4.52 -11.49
CA LEU A 33 -4.58 -5.16 -12.46
C LEU A 33 -4.78 -6.68 -12.45
N PRO A 34 -5.98 -7.18 -12.80
CA PRO A 34 -6.33 -8.60 -12.65
C PRO A 34 -5.49 -9.54 -13.54
N ASP A 35 -4.84 -9.00 -14.58
CA ASP A 35 -3.95 -9.76 -15.46
C ASP A 35 -2.52 -9.90 -14.91
N TRP A 36 -2.21 -9.23 -13.79
CA TRP A 36 -0.89 -9.26 -13.17
C TRP A 36 -0.83 -10.29 -12.05
N THR A 37 0.23 -11.10 -12.05
CA THR A 37 0.54 -11.97 -10.91
C THR A 37 1.05 -11.15 -9.73
N GLU A 38 0.86 -11.67 -8.51
CA GLU A 38 1.39 -11.05 -7.29
C GLU A 38 2.90 -10.77 -7.40
N ARG A 39 3.65 -11.70 -8.00
CA ARG A 39 5.09 -11.51 -8.24
C ARG A 39 5.38 -10.31 -9.14
N GLN A 40 4.65 -10.15 -10.25
CA GLN A 40 4.82 -9.01 -11.13
C GLN A 40 4.49 -7.70 -10.42
N LEU A 41 3.44 -7.69 -9.58
CA LEU A 41 3.07 -6.52 -8.77
C LEU A 41 4.19 -6.19 -7.77
N ARG A 42 4.68 -7.17 -7.02
CA ARG A 42 5.76 -6.99 -6.03
C ARG A 42 7.04 -6.46 -6.68
N ASP A 43 7.43 -7.02 -7.82
CA ASP A 43 8.65 -6.64 -8.54
C ASP A 43 8.56 -5.21 -9.15
N ALA A 44 7.37 -4.80 -9.61
CA ALA A 44 7.17 -3.53 -10.31
C ALA A 44 6.69 -2.37 -9.41
N PHE A 45 6.10 -2.68 -8.25
CA PHE A 45 5.46 -1.68 -7.38
C PHE A 45 6.43 -0.58 -6.95
N TRP A 46 7.57 -0.92 -6.35
CA TRP A 46 8.50 0.09 -5.85
C TRP A 46 9.07 1.01 -6.93
N PRO A 47 9.47 0.51 -8.12
CA PRO A 47 9.76 1.38 -9.27
C PRO A 47 8.62 2.34 -9.63
N ALA A 48 7.38 1.86 -9.73
CA ALA A 48 6.23 2.69 -10.06
C ALA A 48 5.94 3.73 -8.97
N TYR A 49 5.92 3.30 -7.70
CA TYR A 49 5.79 4.15 -6.52
C TYR A 49 6.81 5.30 -6.54
N ARG A 50 8.09 4.98 -6.76
CA ARG A 50 9.15 6.01 -6.84
C ARG A 50 8.96 6.97 -8.02
N SER A 51 8.37 6.51 -9.13
CA SER A 51 8.18 7.35 -10.31
C SER A 51 7.12 8.46 -10.11
N ILE A 52 6.17 8.25 -9.20
CA ILE A 52 5.09 9.19 -8.87
C ILE A 52 5.32 9.94 -7.55
N ARG A 53 6.36 9.59 -6.81
CA ARG A 53 6.66 10.18 -5.50
C ARG A 53 7.24 11.58 -5.63
N GLU A 54 6.49 12.55 -5.13
CA GLU A 54 6.92 13.94 -4.93
C GLU A 54 7.22 14.20 -3.44
N THR A 55 6.35 13.70 -2.55
CA THR A 55 6.54 13.77 -1.10
C THR A 55 6.18 12.45 -0.43
N GLU A 56 6.82 12.16 0.70
CA GLU A 56 6.63 10.93 1.48
C GLU A 56 6.79 11.22 2.97
N ALA A 57 5.91 10.64 3.78
CA ALA A 57 6.05 10.57 5.23
C ALA A 57 5.49 9.24 5.75
N GLU A 58 6.22 8.56 6.63
CA GLU A 58 5.71 7.38 7.31
C GLU A 58 4.67 7.79 8.36
N LEU A 59 3.52 7.12 8.38
CA LEU A 59 2.47 7.36 9.37
C LEU A 59 2.48 6.30 10.47
N GLU A 60 2.55 5.04 10.07
CA GLU A 60 2.47 3.90 10.98
C GLU A 60 3.15 2.69 10.33
N GLN A 61 3.86 1.91 11.13
CA GLN A 61 4.48 0.67 10.71
C GLN A 61 4.27 -0.40 11.79
N VAL A 62 3.91 -1.59 11.35
CA VAL A 62 3.90 -2.81 12.16
C VAL A 62 4.87 -3.80 11.50
N SER A 63 5.78 -4.36 12.28
CA SER A 63 6.75 -5.34 11.80
C SER A 63 6.56 -6.66 12.55
N GLY A 64 6.28 -7.73 11.81
CA GLY A 64 6.24 -9.10 12.28
C GLY A 64 7.52 -9.88 11.94
N ILE A 65 7.54 -11.16 12.27
CA ILE A 65 8.67 -12.08 11.96
C ILE A 65 8.80 -12.30 10.43
N ASP A 66 7.68 -12.22 9.72
CA ASP A 66 7.53 -12.63 8.33
C ASP A 66 7.34 -11.44 7.35
N GLY A 67 7.63 -10.22 7.79
CA GLY A 67 7.41 -8.99 7.02
C GLY A 67 6.63 -7.94 7.81
N GLY A 68 6.19 -6.87 7.16
CA GLY A 68 5.53 -5.78 7.87
C GLY A 68 4.56 -5.00 7.01
N GLU A 69 3.52 -4.50 7.67
CA GLU A 69 2.54 -3.57 7.17
C GLU A 69 2.96 -2.14 7.46
N ARG A 70 2.78 -1.25 6.48
CA ARG A 70 3.08 0.16 6.62
C ARG A 70 2.02 1.03 5.97
N VAL A 71 1.71 2.13 6.64
CA VAL A 71 0.93 3.22 6.08
C VAL A 71 1.85 4.42 5.94
N MET A 72 1.86 4.99 4.75
CA MET A 72 2.61 6.19 4.40
C MET A 72 1.66 7.24 3.86
N LEU A 73 2.03 8.52 3.97
CA LEU A 73 1.50 9.59 3.15
C LEU A 73 2.39 9.72 1.91
N LEU A 74 1.86 9.32 0.76
CA LEU A 74 2.47 9.57 -0.54
C LEU A 74 1.74 10.74 -1.19
N ASN A 75 2.44 11.84 -1.45
CA ASN A 75 1.84 13.05 -2.04
C ASN A 75 0.64 13.58 -1.25
N GLY A 76 0.68 13.47 0.09
CA GLY A 76 -0.40 13.86 0.98
C GLY A 76 -1.59 12.90 1.03
N LEU A 77 -1.53 11.76 0.32
CA LEU A 77 -2.58 10.75 0.30
C LEU A 77 -2.11 9.47 1.02
N PRO A 78 -2.96 8.85 1.86
CA PRO A 78 -2.59 7.63 2.57
C PRO A 78 -2.49 6.45 1.61
N ILE A 79 -1.46 5.62 1.82
CA ILE A 79 -1.26 4.34 1.14
C ILE A 79 -0.85 3.29 2.16
N PHE A 80 -1.51 2.14 2.13
CA PHE A 80 -1.12 0.95 2.86
C PHE A 80 -0.34 0.00 1.95
N VAL A 81 0.71 -0.59 2.49
CA VAL A 81 1.51 -1.63 1.84
C VAL A 81 1.74 -2.75 2.84
N SER A 82 1.33 -3.97 2.50
CA SER A 82 1.80 -5.20 3.14
C SER A 82 2.77 -5.92 2.20
N GLU A 83 3.94 -6.28 2.74
CA GLU A 83 4.97 -7.06 2.06
C GLU A 83 5.38 -8.28 2.88
N ASP A 84 4.42 -8.96 3.50
CA ASP A 84 4.70 -10.20 4.22
C ASP A 84 5.01 -11.38 3.26
N ILE A 85 5.53 -12.49 3.79
CA ILE A 85 5.85 -13.68 2.99
C ILE A 85 4.62 -14.42 2.43
N TRP A 86 3.43 -14.11 2.94
CA TRP A 86 2.17 -14.77 2.59
C TRP A 86 1.37 -13.98 1.55
N ASN A 87 1.59 -12.65 1.47
CA ASN A 87 0.79 -11.74 0.65
C ASN A 87 1.57 -10.46 0.30
N PHE A 88 1.27 -9.93 -0.90
CA PHE A 88 1.61 -8.56 -1.27
C PHE A 88 0.32 -7.78 -1.51
N GLN A 89 0.05 -6.77 -0.68
CA GLN A 89 -1.16 -5.96 -0.77
C GLN A 89 -0.84 -4.48 -0.77
N VAL A 90 -1.51 -3.73 -1.64
CA VAL A 90 -1.43 -2.28 -1.69
C VAL A 90 -2.83 -1.70 -1.72
N LEU A 91 -3.17 -0.92 -0.71
CA LEU A 91 -4.47 -0.24 -0.61
C LEU A 91 -4.30 1.28 -0.65
N ALA A 92 -5.11 1.94 -1.47
CA ALA A 92 -5.11 3.40 -1.56
C ALA A 92 -6.47 3.94 -2.01
N GLY A 93 -6.70 5.24 -1.76
CA GLY A 93 -7.83 5.95 -2.35
C GLY A 93 -7.74 6.01 -3.88
N PRO A 94 -8.87 6.26 -4.58
CA PRO A 94 -8.94 6.15 -6.04
C PRO A 94 -7.95 7.05 -6.77
N GLU A 95 -7.72 8.27 -6.29
CA GLU A 95 -6.78 9.21 -6.91
C GLU A 95 -5.34 8.67 -6.94
N LEU A 96 -4.88 8.14 -5.80
CA LEU A 96 -3.52 7.58 -5.73
C LEU A 96 -3.43 6.25 -6.48
N MET A 97 -4.49 5.44 -6.44
CA MET A 97 -4.57 4.18 -7.16
C MET A 97 -4.46 4.37 -8.67
N ASP A 98 -5.18 5.35 -9.24
CA ASP A 98 -5.11 5.65 -10.67
C ASP A 98 -3.69 6.07 -11.10
N ARG A 99 -2.98 6.85 -10.26
CA ARG A 99 -1.58 7.23 -10.52
C ARG A 99 -0.63 6.02 -10.49
N LEU A 100 -0.81 5.11 -9.54
CA LEU A 100 -0.02 3.88 -9.43
C LEU A 100 -0.24 2.97 -10.64
N VAL A 101 -1.49 2.73 -11.03
CA VAL A 101 -1.84 1.93 -12.21
C VAL A 101 -1.24 2.52 -13.48
N ALA A 102 -1.34 3.85 -13.66
CA ALA A 102 -0.73 4.52 -14.81
C ALA A 102 0.80 4.36 -14.86
N ALA A 103 1.47 4.43 -13.71
CA ALA A 103 2.90 4.23 -13.60
C ALA A 103 3.34 2.78 -13.86
N LEU A 104 2.53 1.79 -13.43
CA LEU A 104 2.77 0.38 -13.70
C LEU A 104 2.55 0.01 -15.17
N ALA A 105 1.62 0.68 -15.85
CA ALA A 105 1.39 0.52 -17.29
C ALA A 105 2.53 1.13 -18.13
N HIS A 106 3.27 2.11 -17.58
CA HIS A 106 4.37 2.78 -18.27
C HIS A 106 5.63 2.79 -17.40
N PRO A 107 6.27 1.61 -17.19
CA PRO A 107 7.53 1.58 -16.47
C PRO A 107 8.54 2.45 -17.23
N ARG A 108 8.88 3.63 -16.69
CA ARG A 108 9.98 4.42 -17.24
C ARG A 108 11.22 3.53 -17.25
N PRO A 109 12.01 3.53 -18.33
CA PRO A 109 13.28 2.81 -18.31
C PRO A 109 14.14 3.36 -17.16
N PRO A 110 14.88 2.50 -16.45
CA PRO A 110 15.76 2.94 -15.38
C PRO A 110 16.73 3.98 -15.94
N ARG A 111 16.80 5.16 -15.30
CA ARG A 111 17.88 6.12 -15.58
C ARG A 111 19.17 5.50 -15.07
N THR A 112 20.00 5.05 -16.01
CA THR A 112 21.39 4.61 -15.82
C THR A 112 22.23 5.68 -15.17
#